data_AF-A0A4U6XL10-F1
#
_entry.id   AF-A0A4U6XL10-F1
#
_cell.length_a   1.000
_cell.length_b   1.000
_cell.length_c   1.000
_cell.angle_alpha   90.00
_cell.angle_beta   90.00
_cell.angle_gamma   90.00
#
_symmetry.space_group_name_H-M   'P 1'
#
loop_
_entity.id
_entity.type
_entity.pdbx_description
1 polymer ?
#
loop_
_entity_poly.entity_id
_entity_poly.type
_entity_poly.pdbx_seq_one_letter_code
_entity_poly.pdbx_strand_id
1 'polypeptide(L)'
;MMVWNDYVRIQHGSTTDRVTFRADSEKVRGQPSEWGRLRPPTNDAHLACHRTRKIIIAWLSTATDENDRIPLGFEKAMPQRSDAHLESLPTEVVLQILTQIADVHCLWNLLVSSPVASRVFDQYSDDVFWPSVADGIAPSQTQDAIRCIVALRAGAFRSTPVDQLVGKIRDREAGIVLGRSLDQGYYGISTMDTTAKPSLRVMRSVLAVAGRIHALSRLCIGHYLARLAAAKTDGRLDAAPGWLDDVRPSWIEEQRITRAFWRVQLVLELNVAARTSLVQSPVDMSDGAPGELDIESFYDSDTSNLKVAYHEVMTAMEFLEGLGFRGDHDPTRPISLGRLPLPIHSQMDMSPSMDGMPANSVCRRSSLVMPADGLWIVDSMARNAHSPIKYAGFRPYRNLGFAIWDRERLARMGLASPPGNGRVTGLGSYFPCWLGLLDPHEMAQAEGKMREAECRGGRLNPLQPMIQDNGS
;
A
#
# COMPACT_ATOMS: atom_id res chain seq x y z
N MET A 1 28.31 23.27 23.79
CA MET A 1 29.69 23.40 24.33
C MET A 1 30.30 22.01 24.35
N MET A 2 30.85 21.53 23.23
CA MET A 2 32.27 21.65 22.83
C MET A 2 33.23 21.17 23.91
N VAL A 3 33.82 19.99 23.72
CA VAL A 3 35.28 19.78 23.75
C VAL A 3 35.61 18.67 22.74
N TRP A 4 36.43 19.03 21.75
CA TRP A 4 37.12 18.17 20.79
C TRP A 4 38.31 17.47 21.46
N ASN A 5 38.70 16.29 20.96
CA ASN A 5 40.07 15.82 21.09
C ASN A 5 40.53 15.20 19.76
N ASP A 6 41.45 15.92 19.12
CA ASP A 6 42.23 15.49 17.97
C ASP A 6 43.26 14.43 18.37
N TYR A 7 43.50 13.47 17.48
CA TYR A 7 44.79 12.80 17.39
C TYR A 7 45.22 12.75 15.92
N VAL A 8 46.13 13.66 15.59
CA VAL A 8 46.92 13.67 14.36
C VAL A 8 48.10 12.70 14.56
N ARG A 9 48.27 11.75 13.63
CA ARG A 9 49.53 11.01 13.47
C ARG A 9 49.99 11.15 12.02
N ILE A 10 51.02 11.95 11.83
CA ILE A 10 51.73 12.14 10.56
C ILE A 10 52.73 10.99 10.38
N GLN A 11 52.71 10.34 9.22
CA GLN A 11 53.87 9.63 8.66
C GLN A 11 54.08 10.10 7.21
N HIS A 12 55.33 10.44 6.91
CA HIS A 12 55.81 10.97 5.63
C HIS A 12 56.34 9.87 4.69
N GLY A 13 56.19 10.11 3.38
CA GLY A 13 56.96 9.53 2.25
C GLY A 13 56.18 8.46 1.46
N SER A 14 56.06 8.45 0.13
CA SER A 14 56.67 9.24 -0.96
C SER A 14 55.81 9.15 -2.25
N THR A 15 55.86 10.20 -3.07
CA THR A 15 55.67 10.34 -4.55
C THR A 15 55.34 9.08 -5.38
N THR A 16 54.41 9.09 -6.35
CA THR A 16 54.44 9.88 -7.62
C THR A 16 53.07 10.07 -8.31
N ASP A 17 52.90 11.26 -8.92
CA ASP A 17 52.18 11.63 -10.16
C ASP A 17 50.74 11.16 -10.48
N ARG A 18 49.80 12.13 -10.59
CA ARG A 18 49.35 12.66 -11.91
C ARG A 18 48.19 13.67 -11.80
N VAL A 19 48.48 14.87 -12.34
CA VAL A 19 47.64 15.74 -13.20
C VAL A 19 46.28 16.23 -12.66
N THR A 20 46.29 17.47 -12.16
CA THR A 20 45.14 18.37 -12.08
C THR A 20 44.95 19.13 -13.39
N PHE A 21 43.74 19.08 -13.97
CA PHE A 21 43.27 20.10 -14.93
C PHE A 21 42.42 21.14 -14.19
N ARG A 22 42.86 22.39 -14.29
CA ARG A 22 42.14 23.59 -13.87
C ARG A 22 41.67 24.28 -15.15
N ALA A 23 40.39 24.61 -15.24
CA ALA A 23 39.87 25.52 -16.25
C ALA A 23 38.91 26.50 -15.57
N ASP A 24 39.40 27.74 -15.43
CA ASP A 24 38.59 28.92 -15.18
C ASP A 24 37.80 29.25 -16.45
N SER A 25 36.57 29.74 -16.32
CA SER A 25 35.93 30.52 -17.39
C SER A 25 34.99 31.58 -16.83
N GLU A 26 35.17 32.77 -17.38
CA GLU A 26 34.64 34.07 -17.00
C GLU A 26 33.14 34.28 -17.26
N LYS A 27 32.63 35.30 -16.58
CA LYS A 27 31.35 35.99 -16.78
C LYS A 27 31.16 36.46 -18.24
N VAL A 28 29.98 36.18 -18.80
CA VAL A 28 29.32 37.05 -19.78
C VAL A 28 27.88 37.33 -19.36
N ARG A 29 27.50 38.59 -19.48
CA ARG A 29 26.28 39.26 -19.02
C ARG A 29 25.24 39.22 -20.14
N GLY A 30 23.99 38.86 -19.84
CA GLY A 30 22.84 39.00 -20.74
C GLY A 30 21.51 38.75 -20.01
N GLN A 31 20.77 39.82 -19.73
CA GLN A 31 19.31 39.80 -19.49
C GLN A 31 18.57 39.86 -20.85
N PRO A 32 17.24 39.60 -20.99
CA PRO A 32 16.14 39.78 -20.02
C PRO A 32 15.16 38.56 -19.92
N SER A 33 14.29 38.39 -18.92
CA SER A 33 13.03 39.11 -18.72
C SER A 33 12.26 38.48 -17.55
N GLU A 34 11.48 39.30 -16.86
CA GLU A 34 10.64 38.97 -15.71
C GLU A 34 9.45 38.07 -16.10
N TRP A 35 9.28 36.93 -15.42
CA TRP A 35 7.96 36.38 -15.06
C TRP A 35 8.06 35.66 -13.70
N GLY A 36 7.06 35.91 -12.86
CA GLY A 36 7.02 35.69 -11.42
C GLY A 36 7.53 34.35 -10.89
N ARG A 37 8.44 34.44 -9.91
CA ARG A 37 8.65 33.39 -8.91
C ARG A 37 7.39 33.28 -8.05
N LEU A 38 6.56 32.27 -8.31
CA LEU A 38 5.73 31.68 -7.27
C LEU A 38 6.57 30.61 -6.57
N ARG A 39 6.82 30.84 -5.28
CA ARG A 39 7.39 29.83 -4.38
C ARG A 39 6.49 28.59 -4.39
N PRO A 40 7.04 27.37 -4.29
CA PRO A 40 6.19 26.19 -4.08
C PRO A 40 5.52 26.29 -2.70
N PRO A 41 4.21 26.01 -2.57
CA PRO A 41 3.59 25.94 -1.25
C PRO A 41 4.14 24.70 -0.53
N THR A 42 4.76 24.96 0.61
CA THR A 42 5.20 23.95 1.57
C THR A 42 3.99 23.24 2.17
N ASN A 43 4.02 21.90 2.13
CA ASN A 43 3.37 20.93 3.04
C ASN A 43 2.19 21.45 3.91
N ASP A 44 0.95 21.34 3.42
CA ASP A 44 -0.28 21.64 4.18
C ASP A 44 -1.28 20.47 4.27
N ALA A 45 -0.95 19.27 3.78
CA ALA A 45 -1.86 18.11 3.78
C ALA A 45 -2.28 17.65 5.19
N HIS A 46 -1.37 17.75 6.18
CA HIS A 46 -1.67 17.46 7.59
C HIS A 46 -2.64 18.49 8.18
N LEU A 47 -2.50 19.76 7.79
CA LEU A 47 -3.37 20.84 8.22
C LEU A 47 -4.75 20.70 7.56
N ALA A 48 -4.83 20.26 6.30
CA ALA A 48 -6.09 20.02 5.59
C ALA A 48 -6.88 18.85 6.18
N CYS A 49 -6.28 17.67 6.38
CA CYS A 49 -6.99 16.52 6.96
C CYS A 49 -7.42 16.77 8.43
N HIS A 50 -6.54 17.39 9.23
CA HIS A 50 -6.86 17.78 10.60
C HIS A 50 -7.84 18.96 10.66
N ARG A 51 -7.85 19.88 9.67
CA ARG A 51 -8.87 20.95 9.55
C ARG A 51 -10.20 20.37 9.09
N THR A 52 -10.26 19.44 8.15
CA THR A 52 -11.53 18.81 7.75
C THR A 52 -12.12 18.01 8.90
N ARG A 53 -11.30 17.26 9.64
CA ARG A 53 -11.73 16.58 10.88
C ARG A 53 -12.09 17.57 11.99
N LYS A 54 -11.34 18.66 12.19
CA LYS A 54 -11.70 19.71 13.17
C LYS A 54 -12.90 20.55 12.74
N ILE A 55 -13.14 20.77 11.46
CA ILE A 55 -14.30 21.49 10.96
C ILE A 55 -15.51 20.58 11.12
N ILE A 56 -15.44 19.32 10.72
CA ILE A 56 -16.53 18.37 10.92
C ILE A 56 -16.79 18.12 12.41
N ILE A 57 -15.76 17.91 13.24
CA ILE A 57 -15.91 17.71 14.70
C ILE A 57 -16.33 19.01 15.40
N ALA A 58 -15.72 20.17 15.11
CA ALA A 58 -16.15 21.43 15.73
C ALA A 58 -17.58 21.78 15.31
N TRP A 59 -17.98 21.48 14.09
CA TRP A 59 -19.34 21.69 13.61
C TRP A 59 -20.34 20.72 14.25
N LEU A 60 -19.97 19.45 14.44
CA LEU A 60 -20.74 18.47 15.22
C LEU A 60 -20.78 18.82 16.72
N SER A 61 -19.71 19.38 17.29
CA SER A 61 -19.63 19.79 18.70
C SER A 61 -20.36 21.10 18.99
N THR A 62 -20.34 22.07 18.07
CA THR A 62 -21.17 23.29 18.18
C THR A 62 -22.67 22.99 18.06
N ALA A 63 -23.05 21.84 17.48
CA ALA A 63 -24.43 21.38 17.45
C ALA A 63 -24.88 20.70 18.77
N THR A 64 -23.94 20.38 19.67
CA THR A 64 -24.22 19.66 20.93
C THR A 64 -23.99 20.47 22.21
N ASP A 65 -23.32 21.63 22.14
CA ASP A 65 -22.79 22.31 23.34
C ASP A 65 -23.45 23.67 23.65
N GLU A 66 -24.77 23.77 23.41
CA GLU A 66 -25.57 24.95 23.79
C GLU A 66 -26.71 24.57 24.76
N ASN A 67 -26.44 23.68 25.72
CA ASN A 67 -27.44 23.25 26.70
C ASN A 67 -27.00 23.33 28.17
N ASP A 68 -26.17 24.30 28.52
CA ASP A 68 -25.96 24.67 29.92
C ASP A 68 -26.01 26.18 30.09
N ARG A 69 -27.23 26.70 30.30
CA ARG A 69 -27.63 27.84 31.15
C ARG A 69 -28.84 28.59 30.56
N ILE A 70 -30.05 28.25 30.99
CA ILE A 70 -31.17 29.21 31.02
C ILE A 70 -32.01 29.01 32.30
N PRO A 71 -32.24 30.05 33.12
CA PRO A 71 -33.26 30.04 34.16
C PRO A 71 -34.66 30.28 33.57
N LEU A 72 -35.63 29.58 34.14
CA LEU A 72 -37.06 29.56 33.82
C LEU A 72 -37.68 30.96 33.55
N GLY A 73 -38.31 31.11 32.38
CA GLY A 73 -39.30 32.17 32.15
C GLY A 73 -39.48 32.59 30.69
N PHE A 74 -40.72 32.45 30.21
CA PHE A 74 -41.32 32.96 28.95
C PHE A 74 -41.23 32.08 27.69
N GLU A 75 -42.42 31.60 27.31
CA GLU A 75 -42.77 31.08 25.99
C GLU A 75 -42.32 32.05 24.89
N LYS A 76 -41.32 31.65 24.13
CA LYS A 76 -40.96 32.25 22.85
C LYS A 76 -40.73 31.10 21.87
N ALA A 77 -41.34 31.19 20.70
CA ALA A 77 -41.32 30.19 19.65
C ALA A 77 -39.92 29.56 19.49
N MET A 78 -39.84 28.24 19.63
CA MET A 78 -38.63 27.46 19.33
C MET A 78 -38.17 27.81 17.90
N PRO A 79 -36.95 28.32 17.69
CA PRO A 79 -36.37 28.31 16.36
C PRO A 79 -36.22 26.83 15.97
N GLN A 80 -36.82 26.44 14.84
CA GLN A 80 -36.54 25.14 14.25
C GLN A 80 -35.02 25.00 14.15
N ARG A 81 -34.48 23.90 14.71
CA ARG A 81 -33.11 23.46 14.42
C ARG A 81 -32.97 23.48 12.90
N SER A 82 -32.15 24.40 12.38
CA SER A 82 -31.67 24.26 11.03
C SER A 82 -30.74 23.06 11.06
N ASP A 83 -31.28 21.88 10.77
CA ASP A 83 -30.48 20.70 10.51
C ASP A 83 -29.64 21.04 9.29
N ALA A 84 -28.43 21.53 9.56
CA ALA A 84 -27.50 21.87 8.52
C ALA A 84 -27.14 20.53 7.88
N HIS A 85 -27.63 20.31 6.68
CA HIS A 85 -27.37 19.11 5.91
C HIS A 85 -26.43 19.49 4.78
N LEU A 86 -25.56 18.56 4.36
CA LEU A 86 -24.72 18.75 3.17
C LEU A 86 -25.57 19.15 1.94
N GLU A 87 -26.83 18.69 1.91
CA GLU A 87 -27.81 18.97 0.88
C GLU A 87 -28.26 20.44 0.81
N SER A 88 -28.07 21.24 1.88
CA SER A 88 -28.43 22.66 1.91
C SER A 88 -27.24 23.59 1.61
N LEU A 89 -26.04 23.05 1.39
CA LEU A 89 -24.86 23.87 1.13
C LEU A 89 -24.81 24.34 -0.34
N PRO A 90 -24.31 25.56 -0.60
CA PRO A 90 -24.01 26.01 -1.97
C PRO A 90 -23.01 25.08 -2.67
N THR A 91 -23.15 24.96 -4.00
CA THR A 91 -22.29 24.12 -4.85
C THR A 91 -20.80 24.39 -4.63
N GLU A 92 -20.42 25.65 -4.46
CA GLU A 92 -19.03 26.07 -4.26
C GLU A 92 -18.45 25.52 -2.96
N VAL A 93 -19.25 25.47 -1.89
CA VAL A 93 -18.84 24.92 -0.60
C VAL A 93 -18.71 23.41 -0.67
N VAL A 94 -19.64 22.74 -1.36
CA VAL A 94 -19.56 21.28 -1.58
C VAL A 94 -18.35 20.93 -2.44
N LEU A 95 -18.06 21.70 -3.48
CA LEU A 95 -16.87 21.53 -4.30
C LEU A 95 -15.59 21.69 -3.48
N GLN A 96 -15.53 22.71 -2.61
CA GLN A 96 -14.42 22.88 -1.67
C GLN A 96 -14.29 21.67 -0.73
N ILE A 97 -15.38 21.13 -0.20
CA ILE A 97 -15.33 19.92 0.64
C ILE A 97 -14.78 18.74 -0.18
N LEU A 98 -15.31 18.50 -1.37
CA LEU A 98 -14.92 17.38 -2.23
C LEU A 98 -13.45 17.43 -2.64
N THR A 99 -12.94 18.60 -3.01
CA THR A 99 -11.53 18.79 -3.40
C THR A 99 -10.54 18.61 -2.23
N GLN A 100 -11.01 18.67 -0.98
CA GLN A 100 -10.19 18.43 0.21
C GLN A 100 -10.17 16.95 0.65
N ILE A 101 -10.91 16.07 -0.02
CA ILE A 101 -10.93 14.65 0.31
C ILE A 101 -9.69 13.97 -0.27
N ALA A 102 -8.73 13.71 0.61
CA ALA A 102 -7.45 13.08 0.27
C ALA A 102 -7.52 11.55 0.14
N ASP A 103 -8.71 10.94 0.11
CA ASP A 103 -8.83 9.49 0.00
C ASP A 103 -9.97 9.10 -0.96
N VAL A 104 -9.66 8.20 -1.90
CA VAL A 104 -10.57 7.71 -2.94
C VAL A 104 -11.78 6.93 -2.42
N HIS A 105 -11.65 6.17 -1.33
CA HIS A 105 -12.77 5.45 -0.72
C HIS A 105 -13.65 6.40 0.11
N CYS A 106 -13.06 7.37 0.82
CA CYS A 106 -13.82 8.43 1.50
C CYS A 106 -14.64 9.24 0.49
N LEU A 107 -14.04 9.59 -0.64
CA LEU A 107 -14.72 10.29 -1.72
C LEU A 107 -15.89 9.44 -2.22
N TRP A 108 -15.66 8.16 -2.55
CA TRP A 108 -16.73 7.25 -2.96
C TRP A 108 -17.90 7.23 -1.95
N ASN A 109 -17.60 7.04 -0.66
CA ASN A 109 -18.60 6.97 0.40
C ASN A 109 -19.44 8.25 0.49
N LEU A 110 -18.82 9.42 0.32
CA LEU A 110 -19.55 10.68 0.28
C LEU A 110 -20.44 10.81 -0.97
N LEU A 111 -19.95 10.42 -2.15
CA LEU A 111 -20.71 10.49 -3.39
C LEU A 111 -21.94 9.56 -3.41
N VAL A 112 -21.86 8.41 -2.73
CA VAL A 112 -23.02 7.49 -2.63
C VAL A 112 -24.00 7.88 -1.52
N SER A 113 -23.55 8.63 -0.52
CA SER A 113 -24.39 9.05 0.62
C SER A 113 -25.06 10.41 0.42
N SER A 114 -24.56 11.26 -0.48
CA SER A 114 -25.11 12.59 -0.75
C SER A 114 -25.40 12.81 -2.24
N PRO A 115 -26.68 12.98 -2.61
CA PRO A 115 -27.08 13.36 -3.96
C PRO A 115 -26.46 14.70 -4.41
N VAL A 116 -26.37 15.71 -3.53
CA VAL A 116 -25.70 16.97 -3.86
C VAL A 116 -24.21 16.73 -4.18
N ALA A 117 -23.48 16.00 -3.33
CA ALA A 117 -22.07 15.69 -3.60
C ALA A 117 -21.89 14.96 -4.94
N SER A 118 -22.77 14.01 -5.24
CA SER A 118 -22.75 13.26 -6.51
C SER A 118 -22.96 14.16 -7.73
N ARG A 119 -23.88 15.14 -7.65
CA ARG A 119 -24.11 16.12 -8.73
C ARG A 119 -22.93 17.07 -8.91
N VAL A 120 -22.35 17.56 -7.82
CA VAL A 120 -21.17 18.45 -7.89
C VAL A 120 -19.99 17.69 -8.50
N PHE A 121 -19.79 16.43 -8.11
CA PHE A 121 -18.77 15.59 -8.75
C PHE A 121 -18.99 15.43 -10.25
N ASP A 122 -20.22 15.32 -10.73
CA ASP A 122 -20.48 15.15 -12.18
C ASP A 122 -20.12 16.37 -13.00
N GLN A 123 -20.25 17.55 -12.40
CA GLN A 123 -19.90 18.81 -13.04
C GLN A 123 -18.41 19.11 -12.95
N TYR A 124 -17.74 18.69 -11.88
CA TYR A 124 -16.34 19.02 -11.57
C TYR A 124 -15.47 17.77 -11.37
N SER A 125 -15.71 16.72 -12.17
CA SER A 125 -15.15 15.39 -11.89
C SER A 125 -13.63 15.36 -11.93
N ASP A 126 -13.00 16.04 -12.88
CA ASP A 126 -11.53 16.11 -12.98
C ASP A 126 -10.91 16.82 -11.76
N ASP A 127 -11.49 17.95 -11.36
CA ASP A 127 -11.01 18.77 -10.25
C ASP A 127 -11.12 18.05 -8.89
N VAL A 128 -12.06 17.11 -8.77
CA VAL A 128 -12.27 16.34 -7.54
C VAL A 128 -11.53 14.99 -7.58
N PHE A 129 -11.58 14.27 -8.70
CA PHE A 129 -11.05 12.91 -8.80
C PHE A 129 -9.53 12.88 -8.71
N TRP A 130 -8.82 13.71 -9.50
CA TRP A 130 -7.37 13.60 -9.60
C TRP A 130 -6.63 13.96 -8.31
N PRO A 131 -7.01 15.01 -7.55
CA PRO A 131 -6.39 15.28 -6.25
C PRO A 131 -6.52 14.11 -5.27
N SER A 132 -7.68 13.45 -5.24
CA SER A 132 -7.89 12.29 -4.35
C SER A 132 -6.99 11.09 -4.70
N VAL A 133 -6.64 10.94 -5.99
CA VAL A 133 -5.75 9.87 -6.49
C VAL A 133 -4.28 10.26 -6.37
N ALA A 134 -3.91 11.51 -6.64
CA ALA A 134 -2.53 11.93 -6.80
C ALA A 134 -1.90 12.52 -5.53
N ASP A 135 -2.66 13.29 -4.77
CA ASP A 135 -2.19 14.00 -3.58
C ASP A 135 -2.74 13.37 -2.29
N GLY A 136 -3.42 12.23 -2.43
CA GLY A 136 -4.12 11.55 -1.37
C GLY A 136 -3.23 10.91 -0.30
N ILE A 137 -3.86 10.30 0.70
CA ILE A 137 -3.20 9.56 1.79
C ILE A 137 -2.51 8.30 1.26
N ALA A 138 -3.01 7.76 0.15
CA ALA A 138 -2.46 6.59 -0.53
C ALA A 138 -0.99 6.82 -0.93
N PRO A 139 -0.09 5.86 -0.67
CA PRO A 139 1.31 5.91 -1.10
C PRO A 139 1.43 5.89 -2.62
N SER A 140 2.50 6.48 -3.17
CA SER A 140 2.71 6.59 -4.62
C SER A 140 2.63 5.24 -5.34
N GLN A 141 3.08 4.15 -4.70
CA GLN A 141 2.99 2.80 -5.27
C GLN A 141 1.54 2.36 -5.51
N THR A 142 0.63 2.67 -4.58
CA THR A 142 -0.80 2.38 -4.69
C THR A 142 -1.46 3.32 -5.70
N GLN A 143 -1.11 4.61 -5.66
CA GLN A 143 -1.60 5.60 -6.63
C GLN A 143 -1.27 5.19 -8.06
N ASP A 144 -0.06 4.69 -8.30
CA ASP A 144 0.37 4.23 -9.62
C ASP A 144 -0.54 3.07 -10.10
N ALA A 145 -0.87 2.11 -9.23
CA ALA A 145 -1.74 0.99 -9.60
C ALA A 145 -3.15 1.49 -9.99
N ILE A 146 -3.71 2.42 -9.20
CA ILE A 146 -5.01 3.06 -9.49
C ILE A 146 -4.95 3.78 -10.84
N ARG A 147 -3.91 4.58 -11.05
CA ARG A 147 -3.64 5.33 -12.29
C ARG A 147 -3.53 4.41 -13.52
N CYS A 148 -2.84 3.27 -13.38
CA CYS A 148 -2.76 2.26 -14.44
C CYS A 148 -4.14 1.68 -14.79
N ILE A 149 -4.95 1.36 -13.78
CA ILE A 149 -6.33 0.88 -13.97
C ILE A 149 -7.21 1.95 -14.65
N VAL A 150 -7.08 3.23 -14.26
CA VAL A 150 -7.77 4.33 -14.92
C VAL A 150 -7.40 4.41 -16.41
N ALA A 151 -6.10 4.34 -16.72
CA ALA A 151 -5.60 4.37 -18.09
C ALA A 151 -6.04 3.16 -18.92
N LEU A 152 -6.02 1.95 -18.34
CA LEU A 152 -6.57 0.72 -18.95
C LEU A 152 -8.04 0.90 -19.31
N ARG A 153 -8.87 1.36 -18.36
CA ARG A 153 -10.31 1.57 -18.57
C ARG A 153 -10.62 2.73 -19.53
N ALA A 154 -9.74 3.72 -19.62
CA ALA A 154 -9.83 4.79 -20.61
C ALA A 154 -9.42 4.33 -22.03
N GLY A 155 -8.83 3.14 -22.16
CA GLY A 155 -8.35 2.61 -23.44
C GLY A 155 -7.01 3.20 -23.89
N ALA A 156 -6.22 3.77 -22.96
CA ALA A 156 -4.94 4.39 -23.26
C ALA A 156 -3.89 3.39 -23.79
N PHE A 157 -4.10 2.08 -23.58
CA PHE A 157 -3.16 1.03 -23.95
C PHE A 157 -3.61 0.19 -25.15
N ARG A 158 -4.60 0.64 -25.94
CA ARG A 158 -5.15 -0.14 -27.08
C ARG A 158 -4.08 -0.57 -28.10
N SER A 159 -3.06 0.26 -28.29
CA SER A 159 -1.91 0.02 -29.18
C SER A 159 -0.70 -0.59 -28.46
N THR A 160 -0.82 -0.94 -27.18
CA THR A 160 0.27 -1.48 -26.37
C THR A 160 0.14 -3.01 -26.30
N PRO A 161 1.17 -3.77 -26.74
CA PRO A 161 1.22 -5.21 -26.54
C PRO A 161 1.09 -5.59 -25.07
N VAL A 162 0.26 -6.59 -24.76
CA VAL A 162 -0.01 -7.02 -23.38
C VAL A 162 1.26 -7.45 -22.64
N ASP A 163 2.18 -8.14 -23.31
CA ASP A 163 3.47 -8.59 -22.79
C ASP A 163 4.38 -7.39 -22.43
N GLN A 164 4.39 -6.35 -23.26
CA GLN A 164 5.12 -5.12 -22.98
C GLN A 164 4.57 -4.42 -21.73
N LEU A 165 3.24 -4.34 -21.59
CA LEU A 165 2.60 -3.74 -20.42
C LEU A 165 2.87 -4.56 -19.16
N VAL A 166 2.73 -5.89 -19.22
CA VAL A 166 3.03 -6.82 -18.12
C VAL A 166 4.48 -6.70 -17.69
N GLY A 167 5.43 -6.72 -18.64
CA GLY A 167 6.85 -6.54 -18.36
C GLY A 167 7.13 -5.23 -17.63
N LYS A 168 6.53 -4.12 -18.08
CA LYS A 168 6.66 -2.81 -17.42
C LYS A 168 6.08 -2.78 -16.02
N ILE A 169 4.96 -3.46 -15.78
CA ILE A 169 4.38 -3.54 -14.44
C ILE A 169 5.31 -4.34 -13.51
N ARG A 170 5.86 -5.46 -13.97
CA ARG A 170 6.81 -6.28 -13.19
C ARG A 170 8.11 -5.54 -12.92
N ASP A 171 8.69 -4.86 -13.91
CA ASP A 171 9.88 -4.02 -13.76
C ASP A 171 9.67 -2.92 -12.71
N ARG A 172 8.48 -2.31 -12.73
CA ARG A 172 8.10 -1.27 -11.76
C ARG A 172 8.03 -1.83 -10.35
N GLU A 173 7.36 -2.97 -10.17
CA GLU A 173 7.24 -3.65 -8.87
C GLU A 173 8.62 -4.07 -8.32
N ALA A 174 9.50 -4.58 -9.17
CA ALA A 174 10.89 -4.88 -8.82
C ALA A 174 11.69 -3.59 -8.48
N GLY A 175 11.49 -2.50 -9.22
CA GLY A 175 12.17 -1.23 -9.01
C GLY A 175 11.74 -0.48 -7.75
N ILE A 176 10.53 -0.71 -7.24
CA ILE A 176 10.07 -0.19 -5.93
C ILE A 176 11.01 -0.68 -4.83
N VAL A 177 11.35 -1.97 -4.85
CA VAL A 177 12.20 -2.62 -3.85
C VAL A 177 13.64 -2.12 -3.90
N LEU A 178 14.14 -1.74 -5.08
CA LEU A 178 15.51 -1.24 -5.28
C LEU A 178 15.68 0.27 -5.04
N GLY A 179 14.62 0.98 -4.64
CA GLY A 179 14.65 2.44 -4.46
C GLY A 179 14.83 3.25 -5.76
N ARG A 180 14.88 2.58 -6.93
CA ARG A 180 15.05 3.20 -8.27
C ARG A 180 13.75 3.73 -8.88
N SER A 181 12.69 3.72 -8.09
CA SER A 181 11.31 3.92 -8.50
C SER A 181 10.92 5.41 -8.67
N LEU A 182 11.84 6.36 -8.60
CA LEU A 182 11.49 7.79 -8.67
C LEU A 182 11.15 8.29 -10.09
N ASP A 183 11.69 7.68 -11.15
CA ASP A 183 11.72 8.38 -12.45
C ASP A 183 10.76 7.86 -13.54
N GLN A 184 10.08 6.72 -13.35
CA GLN A 184 9.03 6.27 -14.26
C GLN A 184 7.90 5.58 -13.48
N GLY A 185 6.71 6.20 -13.44
CA GLY A 185 5.47 5.47 -13.20
C GLY A 185 5.17 4.49 -14.34
N TYR A 186 3.95 3.95 -14.42
CA TYR A 186 3.55 3.09 -15.55
C TYR A 186 3.48 3.83 -16.91
N TYR A 187 3.71 5.14 -16.92
CA TYR A 187 3.52 6.09 -18.02
C TYR A 187 4.73 6.26 -18.96
N GLY A 188 5.69 5.33 -18.95
CA GLY A 188 6.89 5.36 -19.80
C GLY A 188 6.79 4.51 -21.07
N ILE A 189 5.58 4.06 -21.44
CA ILE A 189 5.35 3.18 -22.60
C ILE A 189 5.11 4.04 -23.83
N SER A 190 5.98 3.94 -24.83
CA SER A 190 5.90 4.75 -26.06
C SER A 190 4.61 4.54 -26.88
N THR A 191 3.92 3.41 -26.69
CA THR A 191 2.67 3.07 -27.39
C THR A 191 1.41 3.50 -26.64
N MET A 192 1.55 4.15 -25.49
CA MET A 192 0.43 4.65 -24.69
C MET A 192 -0.15 5.94 -25.29
N ASP A 193 -1.46 5.99 -25.46
CA ASP A 193 -2.19 7.20 -25.83
C ASP A 193 -2.32 8.13 -24.62
N THR A 194 -1.55 9.23 -24.63
CA THR A 194 -1.58 10.25 -23.57
C THR A 194 -2.77 11.20 -23.67
N THR A 195 -3.52 11.15 -24.78
CA THR A 195 -4.72 11.97 -25.00
C THR A 195 -5.99 11.30 -24.49
N ALA A 196 -5.94 9.99 -24.24
CA ALA A 196 -7.05 9.22 -23.68
C ALA A 196 -7.42 9.71 -22.27
N LYS A 197 -8.54 10.43 -22.16
CA LYS A 197 -9.09 10.88 -20.87
C LYS A 197 -10.13 9.89 -20.34
N PRO A 198 -10.13 9.58 -19.04
CA PRO A 198 -11.18 8.73 -18.46
C PRO A 198 -12.53 9.45 -18.51
N SER A 199 -13.57 8.72 -18.90
CA SER A 199 -14.94 9.24 -18.79
C SER A 199 -15.40 9.30 -17.33
N LEU A 200 -16.43 10.08 -17.04
CA LEU A 200 -17.09 10.13 -15.73
C LEU A 200 -17.47 8.73 -15.22
N ARG A 201 -17.92 7.84 -16.13
CA ARG A 201 -18.25 6.44 -15.81
C ARG A 201 -17.02 5.67 -15.34
N VAL A 202 -15.86 5.89 -15.95
CA VAL A 202 -14.59 5.27 -15.55
C VAL A 202 -14.18 5.76 -14.17
N MET A 203 -14.20 7.07 -13.92
CA MET A 203 -13.85 7.66 -12.62
C MET A 203 -14.71 7.09 -11.50
N ARG A 204 -16.05 7.12 -11.65
CA ARG A 204 -16.97 6.52 -10.68
C ARG A 204 -16.74 5.03 -10.46
N SER A 205 -16.50 4.28 -11.53
CA SER A 205 -16.21 2.86 -11.44
C SER A 205 -14.89 2.58 -10.69
N VAL A 206 -13.90 3.47 -10.77
CA VAL A 206 -12.65 3.34 -10.00
C VAL A 206 -12.88 3.71 -8.52
N LEU A 207 -13.64 4.75 -8.23
CA LEU A 207 -14.03 5.10 -6.85
C LEU A 207 -14.83 3.96 -6.19
N ALA A 208 -15.75 3.34 -6.92
CA ALA A 208 -16.50 2.17 -6.43
C ALA A 208 -15.57 0.97 -6.11
N VAL A 209 -14.55 0.75 -6.93
CA VAL A 209 -13.53 -0.27 -6.66
C VAL A 209 -12.71 0.10 -5.43
N ALA A 210 -12.36 1.38 -5.25
CA ALA A 210 -11.65 1.85 -4.07
C ALA A 210 -12.44 1.58 -2.77
N GLY A 211 -13.74 1.90 -2.76
CA GLY A 211 -14.64 1.57 -1.63
C GLY A 211 -14.66 0.08 -1.31
N ARG A 212 -14.71 -0.76 -2.35
CA ARG A 212 -14.67 -2.22 -2.21
C ARG A 212 -13.34 -2.73 -1.66
N ILE A 213 -12.24 -2.24 -2.21
CA ILE A 213 -10.89 -2.61 -1.78
C ILE A 213 -10.68 -2.22 -0.32
N HIS A 214 -11.09 -1.01 0.09
CA HIS A 214 -10.98 -0.59 1.47
C HIS A 214 -11.77 -1.52 2.40
N ALA A 215 -13.02 -1.85 2.08
CA ALA A 215 -13.81 -2.79 2.88
C ALA A 215 -13.17 -4.19 2.96
N LEU A 216 -12.63 -4.71 1.85
CA LEU A 216 -11.90 -5.98 1.84
C LEU A 216 -10.61 -5.91 2.66
N SER A 217 -9.87 -4.80 2.62
CA SER A 217 -8.70 -4.54 3.46
C SER A 217 -9.04 -4.67 4.95
N ARG A 218 -10.14 -4.05 5.39
CA ARG A 218 -10.60 -4.10 6.78
C ARG A 218 -10.98 -5.51 7.21
N LEU A 219 -11.73 -6.23 6.37
CA LEU A 219 -12.11 -7.62 6.64
C LEU A 219 -10.89 -8.55 6.67
N CYS A 220 -9.93 -8.35 5.77
CA CYS A 220 -8.71 -9.13 5.70
C CYS A 220 -7.83 -8.93 6.94
N ILE A 221 -7.65 -7.68 7.39
CA ILE A 221 -6.97 -7.38 8.66
C ILE A 221 -7.69 -8.06 9.82
N GLY A 222 -9.01 -7.93 9.91
CA GLY A 222 -9.81 -8.58 10.95
C GLY A 222 -9.64 -10.10 10.96
N HIS A 223 -9.59 -10.73 9.78
CA HIS A 223 -9.32 -12.16 9.62
C HIS A 223 -7.95 -12.55 10.20
N TYR A 224 -6.89 -11.85 9.85
CA TYR A 224 -5.55 -12.20 10.35
C TYR A 224 -5.35 -11.84 11.83
N LEU A 225 -6.02 -10.82 12.35
CA LEU A 225 -6.09 -10.57 13.80
C LEU A 225 -6.76 -11.73 14.54
N ALA A 226 -7.85 -12.27 14.01
CA ALA A 226 -8.51 -13.46 14.56
C ALA A 226 -7.58 -14.69 14.51
N ARG A 227 -6.79 -14.87 13.45
CA ARG A 227 -5.80 -15.96 13.36
C ARG A 227 -4.68 -15.82 14.39
N LEU A 228 -4.20 -14.61 14.66
CA LEU A 228 -3.23 -14.38 15.74
C LEU A 228 -3.84 -14.64 17.13
N ALA A 229 -5.10 -14.26 17.35
CA ALA A 229 -5.81 -14.55 18.59
C ALA A 229 -5.98 -16.07 18.80
N ALA A 230 -6.27 -16.82 17.74
CA ALA A 230 -6.30 -18.29 17.78
C ALA A 230 -4.92 -18.87 18.12
N ALA A 231 -3.84 -18.41 17.47
CA ALA A 231 -2.48 -18.85 17.77
C ALA A 231 -2.07 -18.58 19.23
N LYS A 232 -2.50 -17.44 19.82
CA LYS A 232 -2.33 -17.17 21.25
C LYS A 232 -3.09 -18.18 22.12
N THR A 233 -4.34 -18.47 21.78
CA THR A 233 -5.17 -19.44 22.50
C THR A 233 -4.58 -20.85 22.45
N ASP A 234 -3.96 -21.22 21.32
CA ASP A 234 -3.25 -22.49 21.14
C ASP A 234 -1.90 -22.56 21.90
N GLY A 235 -1.48 -21.48 22.56
CA GLY A 235 -0.17 -21.38 23.23
C GLY A 235 1.02 -21.24 22.27
N ARG A 236 0.78 -20.96 20.99
CA ARG A 236 1.81 -20.75 19.96
C ARG A 236 2.40 -19.34 19.95
N LEU A 237 1.72 -18.39 20.59
CA LEU A 237 2.17 -17.01 20.71
C LEU A 237 2.15 -16.57 22.17
N ASP A 238 3.34 -16.45 22.77
CA ASP A 238 3.54 -15.92 24.12
C ASP A 238 3.70 -14.41 24.06
N ALA A 239 2.59 -13.70 24.14
CA ALA A 239 2.55 -12.25 24.00
C ALA A 239 1.81 -11.60 25.17
N ALA A 240 2.30 -10.42 25.58
CA ALA A 240 1.88 -9.74 26.81
C ALA A 240 0.34 -9.58 26.90
N PRO A 241 -0.25 -9.56 28.12
CA PRO A 241 -1.70 -9.63 28.29
C PRO A 241 -2.54 -8.62 27.50
N GLY A 242 -2.01 -7.46 27.09
CA GLY A 242 -2.78 -6.38 26.45
C GLY A 242 -2.50 -6.07 24.97
N TRP A 243 -1.72 -6.85 24.22
CA TRP A 243 -1.46 -6.51 22.79
C TRP A 243 -2.71 -6.64 21.90
N LEU A 244 -3.70 -7.43 22.32
CA LEU A 244 -4.97 -7.64 21.62
C LEU A 244 -6.01 -6.56 21.94
N ASP A 245 -5.78 -5.72 22.95
CA ASP A 245 -6.71 -4.65 23.35
C ASP A 245 -6.77 -3.53 22.30
N ASP A 246 -5.73 -3.42 21.47
CA ASP A 246 -5.66 -2.50 20.35
C ASP A 246 -5.81 -3.24 19.01
N VAL A 247 -7.08 -3.47 18.66
CA VAL A 247 -7.53 -4.12 17.42
C VAL A 247 -7.43 -3.17 16.21
N ARG A 248 -7.08 -1.89 16.43
CA ARG A 248 -6.94 -0.95 15.31
C ARG A 248 -5.66 -1.29 14.53
N PRO A 249 -5.74 -1.42 13.20
CA PRO A 249 -4.53 -1.52 12.40
C PRO A 249 -3.85 -0.17 12.34
N SER A 250 -2.53 -0.16 12.24
CA SER A 250 -1.82 1.07 11.90
C SER A 250 -2.07 1.45 10.45
N TRP A 251 -1.72 2.69 10.09
CA TRP A 251 -1.76 3.14 8.71
C TRP A 251 -0.90 2.25 7.80
N ILE A 252 0.27 1.78 8.27
CA ILE A 252 1.17 0.92 7.48
C ILE A 252 0.48 -0.40 7.14
N GLU A 253 -0.14 -1.04 8.15
CA GLU A 253 -0.82 -2.33 7.99
C GLU A 253 -1.97 -2.21 6.99
N GLU A 254 -2.79 -1.16 7.12
CA GLU A 254 -3.91 -0.90 6.22
C GLU A 254 -3.46 -0.59 4.78
N GLN A 255 -2.39 0.19 4.62
CA GLN A 255 -1.88 0.52 3.29
C GLN A 255 -1.23 -0.67 2.59
N ARG A 256 -0.55 -1.58 3.33
CA ARG A 256 0.01 -2.82 2.74
C ARG A 256 -1.08 -3.70 2.16
N ILE A 257 -2.14 -3.95 2.92
CA ILE A 257 -3.22 -4.80 2.43
C ILE A 257 -4.04 -4.12 1.32
N THR A 258 -4.26 -2.80 1.43
CA THR A 258 -4.93 -2.01 0.39
C THR A 258 -4.14 -2.07 -0.92
N ARG A 259 -2.81 -1.93 -0.85
CA ARG A 259 -1.93 -2.09 -2.01
C ARG A 259 -1.99 -3.50 -2.58
N ALA A 260 -2.01 -4.54 -1.74
CA ALA A 260 -2.14 -5.93 -2.19
C ALA A 260 -3.43 -6.15 -2.98
N PHE A 261 -4.57 -5.64 -2.51
CA PHE A 261 -5.84 -5.73 -3.25
C PHE A 261 -5.84 -4.92 -4.55
N TRP A 262 -5.21 -3.74 -4.59
CA TRP A 262 -5.03 -3.00 -5.85
C TRP A 262 -4.19 -3.77 -6.87
N ARG A 263 -3.16 -4.48 -6.41
CA ARG A 263 -2.34 -5.37 -7.25
C ARG A 263 -3.14 -6.55 -7.80
N VAL A 264 -3.96 -7.20 -6.96
CA VAL A 264 -4.90 -8.24 -7.42
C VAL A 264 -5.86 -7.66 -8.47
N GLN A 265 -6.48 -6.51 -8.18
CA GLN A 265 -7.39 -5.86 -9.12
C GLN A 265 -6.69 -5.47 -10.42
N LEU A 266 -5.42 -5.05 -10.40
CA LEU A 266 -4.66 -4.71 -11.60
C LEU A 266 -4.51 -5.92 -12.53
N VAL A 267 -4.15 -7.10 -12.02
CA VAL A 267 -4.06 -8.33 -12.83
C VAL A 267 -5.43 -8.71 -13.40
N LEU A 268 -6.50 -8.59 -12.61
CA LEU A 268 -7.86 -8.81 -13.08
C LEU A 268 -8.25 -7.85 -14.21
N GLU A 269 -7.89 -6.57 -14.12
CA GLU A 269 -8.14 -5.57 -15.16
C GLU A 269 -7.30 -5.82 -16.42
N LEU A 270 -6.07 -6.32 -16.31
CA LEU A 270 -5.26 -6.74 -17.45
C LEU A 270 -5.93 -7.89 -18.22
N ASN A 271 -6.45 -8.90 -17.50
CA ASN A 271 -7.18 -10.00 -18.11
C ASN A 271 -8.46 -9.53 -18.82
N VAL A 272 -9.18 -8.58 -18.23
CA VAL A 272 -10.34 -7.95 -18.91
C VAL A 272 -9.88 -7.18 -20.14
N ALA A 273 -8.86 -6.35 -20.02
CA ALA A 273 -8.37 -5.51 -21.11
C ALA A 273 -7.88 -6.35 -22.31
N ALA A 274 -7.23 -7.48 -22.06
CA ALA A 274 -6.81 -8.42 -23.09
C ALA A 274 -8.03 -9.04 -23.82
N ARG A 275 -9.08 -9.41 -23.08
CA ARG A 275 -10.32 -9.96 -23.65
C ARG A 275 -11.15 -8.93 -24.42
N THR A 276 -11.10 -7.66 -24.03
CA THR A 276 -11.90 -6.58 -24.63
C THR A 276 -11.11 -5.71 -25.61
N SER A 277 -9.92 -6.13 -26.04
CA SER A 277 -9.05 -5.38 -26.95
C SER A 277 -8.75 -3.95 -26.50
N LEU A 278 -8.64 -3.74 -25.18
CA LEU A 278 -8.13 -2.51 -24.58
C LEU A 278 -6.60 -2.52 -24.46
N VAL A 279 -5.99 -3.68 -24.76
CA VAL A 279 -4.56 -3.86 -25.04
C VAL A 279 -4.40 -4.65 -26.33
N GLN A 280 -3.26 -4.50 -27.00
CA GLN A 280 -2.95 -5.25 -28.21
C GLN A 280 -2.66 -6.71 -27.86
N SER A 281 -3.41 -7.62 -28.50
CA SER A 281 -3.17 -9.06 -28.38
C SER A 281 -1.81 -9.43 -28.99
N PRO A 282 -1.11 -10.44 -28.46
CA PRO A 282 0.11 -10.94 -29.09
C PRO A 282 -0.15 -11.34 -30.55
N VAL A 283 0.74 -10.93 -31.45
CA VAL A 283 0.57 -11.09 -32.91
C VAL A 283 0.71 -12.55 -33.35
N ASP A 284 1.33 -13.42 -32.55
CA ASP A 284 1.72 -14.79 -32.93
C ASP A 284 0.78 -15.91 -32.42
N MET A 285 -0.37 -15.60 -31.82
CA MET A 285 -1.32 -16.63 -31.40
C MET A 285 -2.23 -17.04 -32.56
N SER A 286 -1.70 -17.90 -33.43
CA SER A 286 -2.54 -18.80 -34.21
C SER A 286 -3.27 -19.75 -33.23
N ASP A 287 -4.60 -19.63 -33.18
CA ASP A 287 -5.56 -20.56 -32.55
C ASP A 287 -5.73 -20.61 -31.02
N GLY A 288 -5.32 -19.60 -30.24
CA GLY A 288 -5.61 -19.56 -28.80
C GLY A 288 -6.08 -18.21 -28.28
N ALA A 289 -7.17 -18.18 -27.53
CA ALA A 289 -7.51 -17.03 -26.68
C ALA A 289 -6.29 -16.67 -25.80
N PRO A 290 -6.00 -15.38 -25.56
CA PRO A 290 -4.88 -14.99 -24.69
C PRO A 290 -5.03 -15.69 -23.35
N GLY A 291 -4.01 -16.47 -22.97
CA GLY A 291 -4.00 -17.20 -21.70
C GLY A 291 -4.27 -16.24 -20.54
N GLU A 292 -5.20 -16.61 -19.66
CA GLU A 292 -5.52 -15.78 -18.50
C GLU A 292 -4.28 -15.65 -17.60
N LEU A 293 -3.89 -14.43 -17.28
CA LEU A 293 -2.79 -14.16 -16.35
C LEU A 293 -3.21 -14.67 -14.98
N ASP A 294 -2.49 -15.69 -14.50
CA ASP A 294 -2.63 -16.17 -13.15
C ASP A 294 -1.91 -15.23 -12.17
N ILE A 295 -2.61 -14.82 -11.11
CA ILE A 295 -2.13 -13.82 -10.15
C ILE A 295 -0.89 -14.32 -9.40
N GLU A 296 -0.86 -15.61 -9.06
CA GLU A 296 0.27 -16.21 -8.36
C GLU A 296 1.51 -16.15 -9.24
N SER A 297 1.45 -16.69 -10.46
CA SER A 297 2.56 -16.67 -11.42
C SER A 297 3.00 -15.26 -11.86
N PHE A 298 2.10 -14.27 -11.83
CA PHE A 298 2.43 -12.89 -12.17
C PHE A 298 3.42 -12.27 -11.17
N TYR A 299 3.17 -12.50 -9.88
CA TYR A 299 4.01 -12.01 -8.79
C TYR A 299 5.08 -13.00 -8.36
N ASP A 300 4.94 -14.27 -8.72
CA ASP A 300 5.97 -15.27 -8.56
C ASP A 300 7.08 -14.96 -9.55
N SER A 301 8.24 -14.64 -9.01
CA SER A 301 9.45 -14.61 -9.81
C SER A 301 10.56 -15.22 -9.01
N ASP A 302 11.18 -16.25 -9.59
CA ASP A 302 12.44 -16.82 -9.14
C ASP A 302 13.55 -15.75 -9.00
N THR A 303 13.35 -14.57 -9.61
CA THR A 303 14.12 -13.35 -9.38
C THR A 303 13.64 -12.64 -8.11
N SER A 304 14.55 -12.43 -7.16
CA SER A 304 14.26 -12.03 -5.78
C SER A 304 13.58 -10.67 -5.56
N ASN A 305 13.32 -9.89 -6.62
CA ASN A 305 12.80 -8.52 -6.52
C ASN A 305 11.28 -8.43 -6.34
N LEU A 306 10.50 -9.46 -6.69
CA LEU A 306 9.04 -9.46 -6.47
C LEU A 306 8.61 -10.14 -5.17
N LYS A 307 9.53 -10.74 -4.40
CA LYS A 307 9.23 -11.51 -3.19
C LYS A 307 8.33 -10.75 -2.20
N VAL A 308 8.57 -9.45 -2.04
CA VAL A 308 7.75 -8.59 -1.15
C VAL A 308 6.32 -8.47 -1.68
N ALA A 309 6.17 -8.13 -2.95
CA ALA A 309 4.86 -8.01 -3.59
C ALA A 309 4.13 -9.35 -3.60
N TYR A 310 4.83 -10.45 -3.88
CA TYR A 310 4.29 -11.80 -3.83
C TYR A 310 3.67 -12.11 -2.46
N HIS A 311 4.40 -11.94 -1.35
CA HIS A 311 3.83 -12.27 -0.04
C HIS A 311 2.69 -11.34 0.37
N GLU A 312 2.72 -10.05 0.02
CA GLU A 312 1.58 -9.15 0.24
C GLU A 312 0.34 -9.60 -0.56
N VAL A 313 0.50 -9.89 -1.86
CA VAL A 313 -0.58 -10.33 -2.75
C VAL A 313 -1.13 -11.68 -2.31
N MET A 314 -0.28 -12.65 -2.01
CA MET A 314 -0.73 -13.98 -1.57
C MET A 314 -1.44 -13.94 -0.22
N THR A 315 -1.14 -12.97 0.65
CA THR A 315 -1.92 -12.74 1.88
C THR A 315 -3.35 -12.30 1.54
N ALA A 316 -3.51 -11.38 0.59
CA ALA A 316 -4.84 -11.00 0.13
C ALA A 316 -5.57 -12.17 -0.56
N MET A 317 -4.87 -12.95 -1.39
CA MET A 317 -5.44 -14.10 -2.10
C MET A 317 -5.89 -15.21 -1.14
N GLU A 318 -5.08 -15.59 -0.15
CA GLU A 318 -5.44 -16.61 0.85
C GLU A 318 -6.71 -16.20 1.63
N PHE A 319 -6.85 -14.91 1.96
CA PHE A 319 -8.08 -14.39 2.55
C PHE A 319 -9.28 -14.49 1.58
N LEU A 320 -9.11 -14.11 0.31
CA LEU A 320 -10.16 -14.21 -0.69
C LEU A 320 -10.59 -15.66 -0.95
N GLU A 321 -9.64 -16.60 -0.97
CA GLU A 321 -9.88 -18.04 -1.07
C GLU A 321 -10.79 -18.52 0.07
N GLY A 322 -10.53 -18.07 1.30
CA GLY A 322 -11.39 -18.34 2.46
C GLY A 322 -12.81 -17.80 2.34
N LEU A 323 -13.04 -16.77 1.51
CA LEU A 323 -14.37 -16.24 1.17
C LEU A 323 -15.04 -16.98 0.00
N GLY A 324 -14.41 -18.02 -0.56
CA GLY A 324 -14.91 -18.74 -1.74
C GLY A 324 -14.65 -18.01 -3.06
N PHE A 325 -13.75 -17.02 -3.10
CA PHE A 325 -13.38 -16.34 -4.34
C PHE A 325 -12.75 -17.29 -5.37
N ARG A 326 -12.11 -18.37 -4.89
CA ARG A 326 -11.51 -19.43 -5.71
C ARG A 326 -12.25 -20.76 -5.46
N GLY A 327 -13.53 -20.80 -5.82
CA GLY A 327 -14.37 -21.94 -5.47
C GLY A 327 -15.69 -21.99 -6.23
N ASP A 328 -15.62 -21.98 -7.57
CA ASP A 328 -16.19 -23.03 -8.43
C ASP A 328 -15.87 -22.66 -9.88
N HIS A 329 -15.25 -23.55 -10.65
CA HIS A 329 -15.41 -23.52 -12.10
C HIS A 329 -16.81 -24.06 -12.42
N ASP A 330 -17.84 -23.41 -11.88
CA ASP A 330 -19.21 -23.62 -12.33
C ASP A 330 -19.37 -22.78 -13.61
N PRO A 331 -19.39 -23.39 -14.80
CA PRO A 331 -19.53 -22.67 -16.06
C PRO A 331 -20.88 -21.93 -16.16
N THR A 332 -21.79 -22.14 -15.22
CA THR A 332 -23.12 -21.51 -15.20
C THR A 332 -23.21 -20.28 -14.29
N ARG A 333 -22.23 -20.03 -13.43
CA ARG A 333 -22.17 -18.78 -12.65
C ARG A 333 -21.25 -17.79 -13.35
N PRO A 334 -21.75 -16.60 -13.74
CA PRO A 334 -20.88 -15.52 -14.16
C PRO A 334 -20.08 -15.09 -12.93
N ILE A 335 -18.89 -15.65 -12.74
CA ILE A 335 -17.80 -14.97 -12.04
C ILE A 335 -17.84 -13.55 -12.60
N SER A 336 -17.97 -12.54 -11.75
CA SER A 336 -17.93 -11.16 -12.20
C SER A 336 -16.55 -10.91 -12.81
N LEU A 337 -16.40 -11.24 -14.10
CA LEU A 337 -15.15 -11.34 -14.84
C LEU A 337 -14.36 -10.07 -14.62
N GLY A 338 -13.34 -10.13 -13.76
CA GLY A 338 -12.41 -9.04 -13.52
C GLY A 338 -12.69 -8.10 -12.33
N ARG A 339 -13.56 -8.45 -11.38
CA ARG A 339 -13.72 -7.65 -10.15
C ARG A 339 -13.61 -8.47 -8.87
N LEU A 340 -12.96 -7.89 -7.87
CA LEU A 340 -12.96 -8.39 -6.49
C LEU A 340 -14.40 -8.55 -5.94
N PRO A 341 -14.64 -9.49 -5.00
CA PRO A 341 -15.96 -9.75 -4.47
C PRO A 341 -16.51 -8.56 -3.68
N LEU A 342 -17.84 -8.41 -3.68
CA LEU A 342 -18.51 -7.43 -2.83
C LEU A 342 -18.48 -7.93 -1.38
N PRO A 343 -18.07 -7.09 -0.42
CA PRO A 343 -18.20 -7.41 0.99
C PRO A 343 -19.68 -7.66 1.32
N ILE A 344 -20.00 -8.81 1.91
CA ILE A 344 -21.32 -9.07 2.47
C ILE A 344 -21.44 -8.17 3.71
N HIS A 345 -22.40 -7.24 3.65
CA HIS A 345 -22.77 -6.23 4.65
C HIS A 345 -21.90 -6.18 5.91
N SER A 346 -20.96 -5.24 5.96
CA SER A 346 -20.21 -4.95 7.19
C SER A 346 -20.36 -3.46 7.55
N GLN A 347 -21.06 -3.19 8.65
CA GLN A 347 -21.09 -1.90 9.34
C GLN A 347 -19.78 -1.68 10.14
N MET A 348 -18.63 -1.92 9.52
CA MET A 348 -17.36 -1.56 10.14
C MET A 348 -17.11 -0.06 9.99
N ASP A 349 -16.42 0.53 10.97
CA ASP A 349 -15.81 1.85 10.80
C ASP A 349 -14.93 1.81 9.56
N MET A 350 -15.37 2.53 8.52
CA MET A 350 -14.71 2.62 7.22
C MET A 350 -13.79 3.84 7.14
N SER A 351 -13.46 4.45 8.29
CA SER A 351 -12.45 5.50 8.33
C SER A 351 -11.06 4.87 8.11
N PRO A 352 -10.21 5.46 7.25
CA PRO A 352 -8.86 4.98 7.09
C PRO A 352 -8.09 5.09 8.40
N SER A 353 -7.24 4.12 8.69
CA SER A 353 -6.33 4.25 9.83
C SER A 353 -5.37 5.40 9.60
N MET A 354 -5.35 6.35 10.55
CA MET A 354 -4.40 7.45 10.59
C MET A 354 -3.29 7.20 11.62
N ASP A 355 -3.35 6.06 12.30
CA ASP A 355 -2.44 5.73 13.37
C ASP A 355 -1.04 5.44 12.83
N GLY A 356 -0.02 6.08 13.42
CA GLY A 356 1.36 6.02 12.92
C GLY A 356 1.57 6.59 11.51
N MET A 357 0.61 7.32 10.92
CA MET A 357 0.75 7.84 9.55
C MET A 357 1.86 8.89 9.45
N PRO A 358 2.85 8.73 8.55
CA PRO A 358 3.87 9.75 8.32
C PRO A 358 3.30 11.06 7.76
N ALA A 359 3.83 12.21 8.22
CA ALA A 359 3.29 13.53 7.90
C ALA A 359 3.40 13.95 6.42
N ASN A 360 4.45 13.49 5.72
CA ASN A 360 4.71 13.87 4.33
C ASN A 360 4.69 12.64 3.39
N SER A 361 4.44 12.90 2.10
CA SER A 361 4.30 11.86 1.07
C SER A 361 5.57 11.03 0.86
N VAL A 362 6.76 11.63 1.01
CA VAL A 362 8.05 10.95 0.88
C VAL A 362 8.22 9.91 1.99
N CYS A 363 7.98 10.28 3.24
CA CYS A 363 8.03 9.36 4.37
C CYS A 363 6.96 8.26 4.23
N ARG A 364 5.73 8.60 3.82
CA ARG A 364 4.67 7.62 3.53
C ARG A 364 5.10 6.57 2.52
N ARG A 365 5.75 7.01 1.44
CA ARG A 365 6.35 6.10 0.44
C ARG A 365 7.43 5.22 1.05
N SER A 366 8.41 5.80 1.74
CA SER A 366 9.54 5.08 2.32
C SER A 366 9.12 4.02 3.34
N SER A 367 8.09 4.28 4.14
CA SER A 367 7.52 3.32 5.11
C SER A 367 6.99 2.03 4.46
N LEU A 368 6.69 2.05 3.16
CA LEU A 368 6.08 0.94 2.44
C LEU A 368 6.94 0.41 1.29
N VAL A 369 8.10 1.02 1.03
CA VAL A 369 9.11 0.47 0.12
C VAL A 369 9.70 -0.82 0.68
N MET A 370 9.99 -0.83 1.98
CA MET A 370 10.59 -1.99 2.63
C MET A 370 9.59 -3.13 2.78
N PRO A 371 10.06 -4.40 2.76
CA PRO A 371 9.25 -5.53 3.20
C PRO A 371 8.63 -5.27 4.56
N ALA A 372 7.46 -5.89 4.80
CA ALA A 372 6.93 -5.97 6.15
C ALA A 372 7.99 -6.57 7.07
N ASP A 373 8.09 -6.07 8.30
CA ASP A 373 9.16 -6.48 9.21
C ASP A 373 9.07 -7.98 9.51
N GLY A 374 7.87 -8.59 9.50
CA GLY A 374 7.71 -10.03 9.68
C GLY A 374 8.35 -10.84 8.53
N LEU A 375 8.14 -10.41 7.28
CA LEU A 375 8.81 -11.01 6.13
C LEU A 375 10.33 -10.84 6.20
N TRP A 376 10.80 -9.64 6.52
CA TRP A 376 12.24 -9.37 6.61
C TRP A 376 12.91 -10.19 7.73
N ILE A 377 12.26 -10.30 8.90
CA ILE A 377 12.76 -11.05 10.05
C ILE A 377 12.85 -12.54 9.71
N VAL A 378 11.78 -13.15 9.19
CA VAL A 378 11.78 -14.57 8.82
C VAL A 378 12.79 -14.86 7.72
N ASP A 379 12.89 -14.01 6.70
CA ASP A 379 13.86 -14.18 5.62
C ASP A 379 15.32 -14.06 6.11
N SER A 380 15.58 -13.16 7.07
CA SER A 380 16.89 -13.01 7.71
C SER A 380 17.24 -14.21 8.59
N MET A 381 16.27 -14.71 9.36
CA MET A 381 16.45 -15.91 10.18
C MET A 381 16.67 -17.14 9.31
N ALA A 382 15.90 -17.31 8.22
CA ALA A 382 16.00 -18.47 7.35
C ALA A 382 17.36 -18.58 6.62
N ARG A 383 18.09 -17.48 6.46
CA ARG A 383 19.46 -17.48 5.92
C ARG A 383 20.51 -17.89 6.93
N ASN A 384 20.24 -17.82 8.23
CA ASN A 384 21.20 -18.23 9.24
C ASN A 384 21.32 -19.77 9.25
N ALA A 385 22.55 -20.26 9.10
CA ALA A 385 22.85 -21.68 9.01
C ALA A 385 22.34 -22.49 10.22
N HIS A 386 22.26 -21.85 11.39
CA HIS A 386 21.83 -22.47 12.65
C HIS A 386 20.37 -22.12 13.01
N SER A 387 19.61 -21.48 12.12
CA SER A 387 18.23 -21.15 12.43
C SER A 387 17.34 -22.38 12.42
N PRO A 388 16.54 -22.61 13.47
CA PRO A 388 15.60 -23.74 13.52
C PRO A 388 14.44 -23.59 12.53
N ILE A 389 14.21 -22.38 11.99
CA ILE A 389 13.11 -22.10 11.07
C ILE A 389 13.54 -22.03 9.60
N LYS A 390 14.81 -22.35 9.30
CA LYS A 390 15.41 -22.29 7.96
C LYS A 390 14.60 -23.00 6.87
N TYR A 391 13.95 -24.10 7.23
CA TYR A 391 13.23 -24.96 6.28
C TYR A 391 11.71 -24.78 6.32
N ALA A 392 11.19 -23.96 7.22
CA ALA A 392 9.76 -23.70 7.33
C ALA A 392 9.20 -22.89 6.14
N GLY A 393 10.05 -22.05 5.53
CA GLY A 393 9.62 -21.08 4.52
C GLY A 393 8.74 -19.98 5.13
N PHE A 394 8.15 -19.12 4.29
CA PHE A 394 7.37 -17.99 4.80
C PHE A 394 5.86 -18.26 4.92
N ARG A 395 5.34 -19.28 4.23
CA ARG A 395 3.88 -19.57 4.18
C ARG A 395 3.23 -19.72 5.58
N PRO A 396 3.81 -20.45 6.55
CA PRO A 396 3.27 -20.53 7.92
C PRO A 396 3.07 -19.18 8.59
N TYR A 397 4.00 -18.25 8.35
CA TYR A 397 3.94 -16.91 8.90
C TYR A 397 2.99 -16.00 8.11
N ARG A 398 2.94 -16.15 6.78
CA ARG A 398 1.95 -15.45 5.94
C ARG A 398 0.52 -15.77 6.36
N ASN A 399 0.27 -17.04 6.70
CA ASN A 399 -0.97 -17.53 7.28
C ASN A 399 -1.38 -16.77 8.56
N LEU A 400 -0.43 -16.19 9.30
CA LEU A 400 -0.71 -15.39 10.49
C LEU A 400 -0.69 -13.88 10.21
N GLY A 401 -0.60 -13.46 8.94
CA GLY A 401 -0.59 -12.07 8.52
C GLY A 401 0.78 -11.38 8.60
N PHE A 402 1.88 -12.11 8.81
CA PHE A 402 3.22 -11.50 8.97
C PHE A 402 3.76 -10.76 7.73
N ALA A 403 3.06 -10.84 6.59
CA ALA A 403 3.32 -10.01 5.41
C ALA A 403 2.74 -8.58 5.49
N ILE A 404 1.86 -8.30 6.46
CA ILE A 404 1.18 -7.00 6.59
C ILE A 404 1.45 -6.29 7.92
N TRP A 405 1.82 -7.03 8.97
CA TRP A 405 2.06 -6.45 10.31
C TRP A 405 3.27 -5.53 10.36
N ASP A 406 3.11 -4.41 11.07
CA ASP A 406 4.18 -3.47 11.29
C ASP A 406 5.06 -3.84 12.49
N ARG A 407 6.21 -3.18 12.58
CA ARG A 407 7.19 -3.44 13.64
C ARG A 407 6.65 -3.21 15.05
N GLU A 408 5.77 -2.24 15.25
CA GLU A 408 5.25 -1.92 16.57
C GLU A 408 4.35 -3.05 17.08
N ARG A 409 3.49 -3.61 16.22
CA ARG A 409 2.71 -4.79 16.53
C ARG A 409 3.60 -6.00 16.81
N LEU A 410 4.62 -6.24 15.97
CA LEU A 410 5.57 -7.35 16.21
C LEU A 410 6.31 -7.21 17.55
N ALA A 411 6.70 -5.99 17.91
CA ALA A 411 7.36 -5.73 19.19
C ALA A 411 6.44 -5.96 20.39
N ARG A 412 5.18 -5.54 20.30
CA ARG A 412 4.16 -5.86 21.33
C ARG A 412 3.90 -7.36 21.47
N MET A 413 4.08 -8.12 20.39
CA MET A 413 4.00 -9.58 20.39
C MET A 413 5.28 -10.28 20.85
N GLY A 414 6.35 -9.54 21.19
CA GLY A 414 7.64 -10.13 21.56
C GLY A 414 8.40 -10.76 20.39
N LEU A 415 8.02 -10.45 19.15
CA LEU A 415 8.60 -11.03 17.92
C LEU A 415 9.63 -10.14 17.24
N ALA A 416 9.77 -8.89 17.70
CA ALA A 416 10.75 -7.94 17.20
C ALA A 416 11.19 -6.96 18.29
N SER A 417 12.36 -6.34 18.10
CA SER A 417 12.77 -5.22 18.94
C SER A 417 11.89 -3.99 18.64
N PRO A 418 11.54 -3.15 19.65
CA PRO A 418 10.78 -1.93 19.44
C PRO A 418 11.37 -1.02 18.34
N PRO A 419 10.54 -0.17 17.70
CA PRO A 419 11.03 0.86 16.79
C PRO A 419 12.15 1.69 17.43
N GLY A 420 13.13 2.12 16.63
CA GLY A 420 14.31 2.86 17.10
C GLY A 420 15.52 1.98 17.43
N ASN A 421 15.30 0.68 17.71
CA ASN A 421 16.39 -0.30 17.74
C ASN A 421 16.69 -0.77 16.29
N GLY A 422 17.95 -1.00 15.95
CA GLY A 422 18.33 -1.52 14.62
C GLY A 422 17.53 -2.78 14.25
N ARG A 423 17.29 -3.02 12.95
CA ARG A 423 16.62 -4.26 12.49
C ARG A 423 17.43 -5.53 12.78
N VAL A 424 18.75 -5.41 12.93
CA VAL A 424 19.69 -6.54 12.88
C VAL A 424 20.17 -7.02 14.26
N THR A 425 19.94 -6.28 15.34
CA THR A 425 20.50 -6.64 16.65
C THR A 425 19.66 -7.72 17.34
N GLY A 426 20.29 -8.86 17.65
CA GLY A 426 19.71 -9.88 18.52
C GLY A 426 18.67 -10.81 17.90
N LEU A 427 18.63 -11.00 16.57
CA LEU A 427 17.64 -11.91 15.94
C LEU A 427 17.60 -13.32 16.58
N GLY A 428 18.74 -13.81 17.08
CA GLY A 428 18.82 -15.11 17.75
C GLY A 428 17.97 -15.22 19.03
N SER A 429 17.74 -14.13 19.76
CA SER A 429 16.89 -14.16 20.96
C SER A 429 15.41 -14.36 20.64
N TYR A 430 15.00 -14.12 19.38
CA TYR A 430 13.62 -14.28 18.93
C TYR A 430 13.35 -15.66 18.32
N PHE A 431 14.36 -16.51 18.09
CA PHE A 431 14.16 -17.84 17.49
C PHE A 431 13.10 -18.68 18.21
N PRO A 432 13.07 -18.77 19.56
CA PRO A 432 12.04 -19.56 20.24
C PRO A 432 10.63 -19.05 19.96
N CYS A 433 10.44 -17.73 19.95
CA CYS A 433 9.14 -17.10 19.72
C CYS A 433 8.64 -17.36 18.29
N TRP A 434 9.50 -17.21 17.28
CA TRP A 434 9.12 -17.49 15.89
C TRP A 434 8.93 -18.98 15.62
N LEU A 435 9.73 -19.85 16.23
CA LEU A 435 9.56 -21.30 16.13
C LEU A 435 8.23 -21.76 16.75
N GLY A 436 7.83 -21.16 17.89
CA GLY A 436 6.58 -21.47 18.58
C GLY A 436 5.31 -21.18 17.77
N LEU A 437 5.40 -20.32 16.75
CA LEU A 437 4.27 -20.00 15.87
C LEU A 437 3.89 -21.14 14.93
N LEU A 438 4.83 -22.02 14.62
CA LEU A 438 4.62 -23.15 13.70
C LEU A 438 3.73 -24.20 14.38
N ASP A 439 2.73 -24.68 13.65
CA ASP A 439 1.95 -25.82 14.11
C ASP A 439 2.77 -27.14 14.00
N PRO A 440 2.34 -28.24 14.67
CA PRO A 440 3.07 -29.50 14.62
C PRO A 440 3.25 -30.09 13.20
N HIS A 441 2.31 -29.81 12.29
CA HIS A 441 2.39 -30.27 10.91
C HIS A 441 3.42 -29.46 10.11
N GLU A 442 3.41 -28.13 10.26
CA GLU A 442 4.39 -27.22 9.67
C GLU A 442 5.81 -27.52 10.17
N MET A 443 5.94 -27.83 11.46
CA MET A 443 7.20 -28.30 12.07
C MET A 443 7.69 -29.59 11.44
N ALA A 444 6.83 -30.61 11.34
CA ALA A 444 7.18 -31.88 10.70
C ALA A 444 7.59 -31.71 9.23
N GLN A 445 6.92 -30.81 8.51
CA GLN A 445 7.27 -30.49 7.12
C GLN A 445 8.65 -29.81 7.02
N ALA A 446 8.95 -28.87 7.91
CA ALA A 446 10.24 -28.21 7.97
C ALA A 446 11.38 -29.20 8.27
N GLU A 447 11.17 -30.12 9.22
CA GLU A 447 12.11 -31.19 9.54
C GLU A 447 12.35 -32.13 8.36
N GLY A 448 11.29 -32.49 7.62
CA GLY A 448 11.41 -33.32 6.42
C GLY A 448 12.31 -32.67 5.36
N LYS A 449 12.11 -31.38 5.10
CA LYS A 449 12.95 -30.59 4.18
C LYS A 449 14.40 -30.45 4.66
N MET A 450 14.60 -30.33 5.98
CA MET A 450 15.94 -30.31 6.58
C MET A 450 16.68 -31.61 6.30
N ARG A 451 16.05 -32.77 6.60
CA ARG A 451 16.63 -34.09 6.32
C ARG A 451 16.94 -34.29 4.85
N GLU A 452 16.06 -33.84 3.96
CA GLU A 452 16.29 -33.90 2.52
C GLU A 452 17.52 -33.08 2.09
N ALA A 453 17.67 -31.87 2.62
CA ALA A 453 18.83 -31.02 2.34
C ALA A 453 20.14 -31.63 2.88
N GLU A 454 20.10 -32.26 4.05
CA GLU A 454 21.23 -33.00 4.62
C GLU A 454 21.62 -34.20 3.74
N CYS A 455 20.63 -34.98 3.28
CA CYS A 455 20.85 -36.10 2.35
C CYS A 455 21.48 -35.64 1.02
N ARG A 456 21.22 -34.41 0.58
CA ARG A 456 21.83 -33.80 -0.62
C ARG A 456 23.20 -33.16 -0.36
N GLY A 457 23.81 -33.40 0.81
CA GLY A 457 25.13 -32.89 1.17
C GLY A 457 25.16 -31.39 1.48
N GLY A 458 24.06 -30.83 1.98
CA GLY A 458 23.98 -29.43 2.41
C GLY A 458 23.98 -28.41 1.26
N ARG A 459 24.01 -28.83 -0.01
CA ARG A 459 23.82 -27.95 -1.16
C ARG A 459 22.35 -27.56 -1.27
N LEU A 460 22.02 -26.41 -0.72
CA LEU A 460 20.78 -25.72 -1.03
C LEU A 460 20.83 -25.21 -2.48
N ASN A 461 19.66 -25.13 -3.12
CA ASN A 461 19.49 -24.30 -4.31
C ASN A 461 20.04 -22.89 -4.00
N PRO A 462 20.63 -22.18 -4.97
CA PRO A 462 21.25 -20.88 -4.74
C PRO A 462 20.29 -19.97 -3.97
N LEU A 463 20.73 -19.50 -2.80
CA LEU A 463 19.97 -18.55 -2.01
C LEU A 463 19.75 -17.29 -2.85
N GLN A 464 18.49 -16.89 -3.00
CA GLN A 464 18.10 -15.68 -3.71
C GLN A 464 18.88 -14.47 -3.17
N PRO A 465 19.47 -13.63 -4.05
CA PRO A 465 20.27 -12.49 -3.63
C PRO A 465 19.44 -11.47 -2.87
N MET A 466 20.07 -10.90 -1.85
CA MET A 466 19.58 -9.87 -0.93
C MET A 466 18.94 -8.69 -1.70
N ILE A 467 17.79 -8.22 -1.21
CA ILE A 467 17.42 -6.80 -1.37
C ILE A 467 18.47 -6.04 -0.56
N GLN A 468 19.56 -5.65 -1.22
CA GLN A 468 20.60 -4.86 -0.57
C GLN A 468 19.95 -3.52 -0.20
N ASP A 469 19.97 -3.17 1.08
CA ASP A 469 19.75 -1.78 1.50
C ASP A 469 20.83 -0.94 0.80
N ASN A 470 20.47 -0.30 -0.31
CA ASN A 470 21.26 0.77 -0.88
C ASN A 470 21.09 1.97 0.06
N GLY A 471 21.99 2.07 1.04
CA GLY A 471 22.01 3.23 1.92
C GLY A 471 23.17 3.21 2.91
N SER A 472 24.27 3.84 2.53
CA SER A 472 24.97 4.78 3.41
C SER A 472 25.08 6.09 2.66
#